data_AF-A0A2W1B0D6-F1
#
_entry.id   AF-A0A2W1B0D6-F1
#
_cell.length_a   1.000
_cell.length_b   1.000
_cell.length_c   1.000
_cell.angle_alpha   90.00
_cell.angle_beta   90.00
_cell.angle_gamma   90.00
#
_symmetry.space_group_name_H-M   'P 1'
#
loop_
_entity.id
_entity.type
_entity.pdbx_description
1 polymer ?
#
loop_
_entity_poly.entity_id
_entity_poly.type
_entity_poly.pdbx_seq_one_letter_code
_entity_poly.pdbx_strand_id
1 'polypeptide(L)' 'MTNREERETTIKVLQRASGFLHRELKKRLSLRYIPILSFRLDDSIEKGSHILDMIDNIKPPGHLY' A
#
# COMPACT_ATOMS: atom_id res chain seq x y z
N MET A 1 8.10 0.70 -15.81
CA MET A 1 8.28 0.92 -14.37
C MET A 1 7.61 2.23 -14.03
N THR A 2 6.55 2.23 -13.24
CA THR A 2 5.80 3.45 -12.89
C THR A 2 6.74 4.43 -12.19
N ASN A 3 6.87 5.64 -12.72
CA ASN A 3 7.78 6.66 -12.20
C ASN A 3 7.33 7.07 -10.77
N ARG A 4 8.27 7.42 -9.89
CA ARG A 4 7.96 7.88 -8.53
C ARG A 4 7.04 9.10 -8.54
N GLU A 5 7.25 10.02 -9.48
CA GLU A 5 6.39 11.19 -9.68
C GLU A 5 4.96 10.80 -10.09
N GLU A 6 4.80 9.76 -10.90
CA GLU A 6 3.49 9.23 -11.26
C GLU A 6 2.79 8.65 -10.03
N ARG A 7 3.49 7.85 -9.20
CA ARG A 7 2.94 7.29 -7.96
C ARG A 7 2.43 8.39 -7.02
N GLU A 8 3.23 9.45 -6.82
CA GLU A 8 2.84 10.59 -5.98
C GLU A 8 1.65 11.36 -6.56
N THR A 9 1.62 11.55 -7.88
CA THR A 9 0.51 12.22 -8.57
C THR A 9 -0.77 11.43 -8.46
N THR A 10 -0.72 10.11 -8.68
CA THR A 10 -1.86 9.20 -8.53
C THR A 10 -2.45 9.27 -7.13
N ILE A 11 -1.63 9.22 -6.08
CA ILE A 11 -2.10 9.33 -4.70
C ILE A 11 -2.79 10.69 -4.44
N LYS A 12 -2.21 11.80 -4.92
CA LYS A 12 -2.84 13.12 -4.78
C LYS A 12 -4.21 13.16 -5.45
N VAL A 13 -4.37 12.55 -6.61
CA VAL A 13 -5.66 12.45 -7.31
C VAL A 13 -6.65 11.61 -6.51
N LEU A 14 -6.24 10.44 -6.00
CA LEU A 14 -7.10 9.58 -5.19
C LEU A 14 -7.56 10.25 -3.89
N GLN A 15 -6.66 11.00 -3.23
CA GLN A 15 -6.99 11.80 -2.05
C GLN A 15 -8.07 12.83 -2.36
N ARG A 16 -7.97 13.55 -3.49
CA ARG A 16 -9.00 14.49 -3.95
C ARG A 16 -10.33 13.80 -4.28
N ALA A 17 -10.26 12.59 -4.84
CA ALA A 17 -11.44 11.79 -5.17
C ALA A 17 -12.14 11.15 -3.95
N SER A 18 -11.54 11.19 -2.75
CA SER A 18 -12.07 10.53 -1.55
C SER A 18 -13.51 10.93 -1.22
N GLY A 19 -13.88 12.20 -1.38
CA GLY A 19 -15.26 12.68 -1.16
C GLY A 19 -16.26 12.13 -2.16
N PHE A 20 -15.87 11.98 -3.43
CA PHE A 20 -16.70 11.32 -4.45
C PHE A 20 -16.93 9.86 -4.07
N LEU A 21 -15.87 9.14 -3.69
CA LEU A 21 -15.97 7.74 -3.30
C LEU A 21 -16.79 7.54 -2.03
N HIS A 22 -16.67 8.43 -1.04
CA HIS A 22 -17.52 8.43 0.16
C HIS A 22 -19.01 8.49 -0.20
N ARG A 23 -19.37 9.37 -1.14
CA ARG A 23 -20.75 9.50 -1.62
C ARG A 23 -21.24 8.25 -2.35
N GLU A 24 -20.38 7.61 -3.13
CA GLU A 24 -20.74 6.35 -3.81
C GLU A 24 -20.85 5.17 -2.85
N LEU A 25 -19.99 5.10 -1.83
CA LEU A 25 -20.08 4.10 -0.76
C LEU A 25 -21.38 4.25 0.05
N LYS A 26 -21.79 5.49 0.36
CA LYS A 26 -23.06 5.79 1.02
C LYS A 26 -24.29 5.20 0.32
N LYS A 27 -24.26 5.08 -1.01
CA LYS A 27 -25.36 4.54 -1.80
C LYS A 27 -25.38 3.01 -1.84
N ARG A 28 -24.22 2.37 -1.63
CA ARG A 28 -24.02 0.92 -1.87
C ARG A 28 -23.90 0.12 -0.59
N LEU A 29 -23.46 0.72 0.51
CA LEU A 29 -23.26 0.04 1.78
C LEU A 29 -24.34 0.44 2.78
N SER A 30 -24.95 -0.57 3.43
CA SER A 30 -25.89 -0.35 4.53
C SER A 30 -25.13 -0.29 5.86
N LEU A 31 -24.42 0.82 6.09
CA LEU A 31 -23.69 1.10 7.32
C LEU A 31 -24.25 2.36 7.99
N ARG A 32 -24.37 2.34 9.32
CA ARG A 32 -24.78 3.51 10.10
C ARG A 32 -23.83 4.70 9.91
N TYR A 33 -22.53 4.43 9.80
CA TYR A 33 -21.49 5.42 9.52
C TYR A 33 -20.58 4.92 8.42
N ILE A 34 -20.59 5.63 7.29
CA ILE A 34 -19.72 5.31 6.15
C ILE A 34 -18.37 5.99 6.38
N PRO A 35 -17.25 5.25 6.37
CA PRO A 35 -15.92 5.82 6.58
C PRO A 35 -15.44 6.58 5.34
N ILE A 36 -14.60 7.59 5.55
CA ILE A 36 -13.88 8.29 4.49
C ILE A 36 -12.64 7.47 4.12
N LEU A 37 -12.39 7.28 2.82
CA LEU A 37 -11.24 6.51 2.37
C LEU A 37 -9.95 7.31 2.49
N SER A 38 -8.92 6.70 3.09
CA SER A 38 -7.55 7.22 3.12
C SER A 38 -6.66 6.43 2.17
N PHE A 39 -5.92 7.11 1.31
CA PHE A 39 -5.02 6.49 0.34
C PHE A 39 -3.55 6.69 0.74
N ARG A 40 -2.77 5.61 0.70
CA ARG A 40 -1.33 5.59 0.98
C ARG A 40 -0.62 4.72 -0.05
N LEU A 41 0.64 5.05 -0.34
CA LEU A 41 1.52 4.16 -1.11
C LEU A 41 1.85 2.94 -0.27
N ASP A 42 1.96 1.79 -0.94
CA ASP A 42 2.38 0.55 -0.33
C ASP A 42 3.80 0.21 -0.79
N ASP A 43 4.76 0.39 0.12
CA ASP A 43 6.17 0.05 -0.08
C ASP A 43 6.51 -1.30 0.58
N SER A 44 5.49 -2.09 0.98
CA SER A 44 5.69 -3.35 1.71
C SER A 44 6.43 -4.39 0.88
N ILE A 45 6.25 -4.39 -0.45
CA ILE A 45 6.94 -5.32 -1.37
C ILE A 45 8.45 -5.03 -1.42
N GLU A 46 8.83 -3.77 -1.61
CA GLU A 46 10.24 -3.37 -1.66
C GLU A 46 10.94 -3.66 -0.32
N LYS A 47 10.26 -3.38 0.80
CA LYS A 47 10.73 -3.74 2.15
C LYS A 47 10.84 -5.24 2.35
N GLY A 48 9.86 -6.01 1.88
CA GLY A 48 9.85 -7.46 1.96
C GLY A 48 11.02 -8.08 1.22
N SER A 49 11.28 -7.62 -0.02
CA SER A 49 12.46 -8.02 -0.78
C SER A 49 13.75 -7.73 -0.02
N HIS A 50 13.87 -6.52 0.54
CA HIS A 50 15.05 -6.14 1.32
C HIS A 50 15.28 -7.02 2.56
N ILE A 51 14.21 -7.39 3.25
CA ILE A 51 14.27 -8.31 4.39
C ILE A 51 14.70 -9.71 3.94
N LEU A 52 14.15 -10.21 2.83
CA LEU A 52 14.55 -11.52 2.27
C LEU A 52 16.02 -11.53 1.88
N ASP A 53 16.50 -10.47 1.22
CA ASP A 53 17.91 -10.32 0.88
C ASP A 53 18.78 -10.33 2.15
N MET A 54 18.38 -9.61 3.20
CA MET A 54 19.10 -9.64 4.49
C MET A 54 19.13 -11.04 5.10
N ILE A 55 18.01 -11.77 5.09
CA ILE A 55 17.95 -13.13 5.64
C ILE A 55 18.88 -14.06 4.87
N ASP A 56 18.94 -13.96 3.54
CA ASP A 56 19.85 -14.75 2.73
C ASP A 56 21.32 -14.39 2.95
N ASN A 57 21.63 -13.12 3.19
CA ASN A 57 22.98 -12.66 3.52
C ASN A 57 23.44 -13.08 4.93
N ILE A 58 22.51 -13.31 5.86
CA ILE A 58 22.81 -13.69 7.25
C ILE A 58 22.91 -15.22 7.42
N LYS A 59 22.50 -16.04 6.44
CA LYS A 59 22.62 -17.50 6.51
C LYS A 59 24.04 -17.92 6.93
N PRO A 60 24.24 -18.43 8.15
CA PRO A 60 25.53 -18.98 8.54
C PRO A 60 25.82 -20.22 7.67
N PRO A 61 27.09 -20.51 7.33
CA PRO A 61 27.45 -21.75 6.66
C PRO A 61 26.87 -22.92 7.48
N GLY A 62 26.15 -23.79 6.78
CA GLY A 62 25.26 -24.79 7.37
C GLY A 62 25.86 -25.47 8.61
N HIS A 63 25.18 -25.34 9.75
CA HIS A 63 25.44 -26.23 10.86
C HIS A 63 24.91 -27.61 10.48
N LEU A 64 25.86 -28.45 10.07
CA LEU A 64 25.74 -29.89 9.95
C LEU A 64 25.22 -30.42 11.29
N TYR A 65 24.06 -31.08 11.26
CA TYR A 65 23.84 -32.25 12.13
C TYR A 65 24.44 -33.46 11.43
#